data_AF-A0A831PKG3-F1
#
_entry.id   AF-A0A831PKG3-F1
#
_cell.length_a   1.000
_cell.length_b   1.000
_cell.length_c   1.000
_cell.angle_alpha   90.00
_cell.angle_beta   90.00
_cell.angle_gamma   90.00
#
_symmetry.space_group_name_H-M   'P 1'
#
loop_
_entity.id
_entity.type
_entity.pdbx_description
1 polymer ?
#
loop_
_entity_poly.entity_id
_entity_poly.type
_entity_poly.pdbx_seq_one_letter_code
_entity_poly.pdbx_strand_id
1 'polypeptide(L)'
;MSMIIVYTIATLSVIGTSAAVILYFVAQKFKVYEDPRINEVEENLPAANCGGCGYAGCRAFAEACVKASDLGDLYCPVGGNETMNKVAEILGL
;
A
#
# COMPACT_ATOMS: atom_id res chain seq x y z
N MET A 1 -42.26 -23.27 -0.42
CA MET A 1 -41.36 -22.15 -0.75
C MET A 1 -42.03 -21.30 -1.80
N SER A 2 -42.23 -19.99 -1.59
CA SER A 2 -42.83 -19.13 -2.63
C SER A 2 -41.85 -19.00 -3.80
N MET A 3 -42.33 -19.06 -5.05
CA MET A 3 -41.49 -18.89 -6.25
C MET A 3 -40.70 -17.58 -6.23
N ILE A 4 -41.27 -16.54 -5.60
CA ILE A 4 -40.61 -15.24 -5.41
C ILE A 4 -39.32 -15.39 -4.60
N ILE A 5 -39.33 -16.17 -3.52
CA ILE A 5 -38.16 -16.37 -2.66
C ILE A 5 -37.04 -17.06 -3.43
N VAL A 6 -37.38 -18.07 -4.24
CA VAL A 6 -36.40 -18.80 -5.06
C VAL A 6 -35.77 -17.88 -6.10
N TYR A 7 -36.57 -17.06 -6.79
CA TYR A 7 -36.04 -16.11 -7.77
C TYR A 7 -35.16 -15.02 -7.13
N THR A 8 -35.53 -14.49 -5.96
CA THR A 8 -34.71 -13.51 -5.25
C THR A 8 -33.34 -14.07 -4.86
N ILE A 9 -33.30 -15.31 -4.36
CA ILE A 9 -32.03 -15.95 -4.00
C ILE A 9 -31.19 -16.18 -5.27
N ALA A 10 -31.80 -16.72 -6.33
CA ALA A 10 -31.09 -16.99 -7.58
C ALA A 10 -30.49 -15.73 -8.20
N THR A 11 -31.24 -14.62 -8.27
CA THR A 11 -30.75 -13.38 -8.87
C THR A 11 -29.64 -12.74 -8.04
N LEU A 12 -29.78 -12.68 -6.72
CA LEU A 12 -28.74 -12.14 -5.83
C LEU A 12 -27.45 -12.98 -5.90
N SER A 13 -27.56 -14.30 -5.93
CA SER A 13 -26.40 -15.18 -6.08
C SER A 13 -25.68 -14.95 -7.41
N VAL A 14 -26.41 -14.85 -8.53
CA VAL A 14 -25.80 -14.60 -9.85
C VAL A 14 -25.09 -13.26 -9.90
N ILE A 15 -25.72 -12.20 -9.38
CA ILE A 15 -25.11 -10.86 -9.34
C ILE A 15 -23.87 -10.86 -8.44
N GLY A 16 -23.96 -11.44 -7.24
CA GLY A 16 -22.85 -11.50 -6.31
C GLY A 16 -21.64 -12.28 -6.87
N THR A 17 -21.89 -13.47 -7.42
CA THR A 17 -20.82 -14.30 -8.00
C THR A 17 -20.21 -13.63 -9.24
N SER A 18 -21.03 -13.06 -10.14
CA SER A 18 -20.50 -12.37 -11.32
C SER A 18 -19.66 -11.16 -10.96
N ALA A 19 -20.12 -10.31 -10.02
CA ALA A 19 -19.34 -9.18 -9.52
C ALA A 19 -18.02 -9.63 -8.87
N ALA A 20 -18.05 -10.68 -8.04
CA ALA A 20 -16.86 -11.21 -7.39
C ALA A 20 -15.82 -11.71 -8.41
N VAL A 21 -16.24 -12.43 -9.45
CA VAL A 21 -15.35 -12.92 -10.52
C VAL A 21 -14.73 -11.76 -11.29
N ILE A 22 -15.54 -10.75 -11.64
CA ILE A 22 -15.05 -9.56 -12.36
C ILE A 22 -14.02 -8.80 -11.52
N LEU A 23 -14.34 -8.52 -10.24
CA LEU A 23 -13.44 -7.81 -9.34
C LEU A 23 -12.12 -8.58 -9.13
N TYR A 24 -12.19 -9.90 -8.94
CA TYR A 24 -11.00 -10.73 -8.80
C TYR A 24 -10.12 -10.68 -10.06
N PHE A 25 -10.71 -10.82 -11.24
CA PHE A 25 -9.98 -10.77 -12.50
C PHE A 25 -9.30 -9.41 -12.71
N VAL A 26 -10.02 -8.32 -12.44
CA VAL A 26 -9.48 -6.95 -12.54
C VAL A 26 -8.35 -6.75 -11.53
N ALA A 27 -8.54 -7.14 -10.27
CA ALA A 27 -7.50 -7.01 -9.24
C ALA A 27 -6.20 -7.73 -9.61
N GLN A 28 -6.29 -8.93 -10.19
CA GLN A 28 -5.12 -9.68 -10.63
C GLN A 28 -4.51 -9.14 -11.93
N LYS A 29 -5.35 -8.70 -12.88
CA LYS A 29 -4.88 -8.20 -14.17
C LYS A 29 -4.17 -6.84 -14.04
N PHE A 30 -4.62 -6.00 -13.11
CA PHE A 30 -4.08 -4.66 -12.86
C PHE A 30 -3.27 -4.60 -11.55
N LYS A 31 -2.81 -5.74 -11.03
CA LYS A 31 -1.92 -5.76 -9.87
C LYS A 31 -0.61 -5.06 -10.22
N VAL A 32 -0.37 -3.90 -9.61
CA VAL A 32 0.91 -3.19 -9.70
C VAL A 32 1.89 -3.89 -8.77
N TYR A 33 3.09 -4.19 -9.27
CA TYR A 33 4.18 -4.69 -8.43
C TYR A 33 4.79 -3.51 -7.69
N GLU A 34 4.74 -3.57 -6.36
CA GLU A 34 5.44 -2.64 -5.47
C GLU A 34 6.63 -3.38 -4.84
N ASP A 35 7.78 -2.72 -4.76
CA ASP A 35 8.94 -3.26 -4.03
C ASP A 35 8.54 -3.46 -2.57
N PRO A 36 8.65 -4.67 -2.01
CA PRO A 36 8.21 -4.97 -0.64
C PRO A 36 8.89 -4.09 0.41
N ARG A 37 10.12 -3.62 0.13
CA ARG A 37 10.87 -2.74 1.01
C ARG A 37 10.18 -1.39 1.22
N ILE A 38 9.31 -0.95 0.31
CA ILE A 38 8.53 0.28 0.48
C ILE A 38 7.64 0.16 1.71
N ASN A 39 6.97 -0.97 1.89
CA ASN A 39 6.11 -1.20 3.05
C ASN A 39 6.95 -1.33 4.34
N GLU A 40 8.07 -2.05 4.28
CA GLU A 40 8.97 -2.18 5.44
C GLU A 40 9.50 -0.82 5.90
N VAL A 41 9.91 0.04 4.97
CA VAL A 41 10.33 1.42 5.26
C VAL A 41 9.16 2.24 5.81
N GLU A 42 7.98 2.20 5.17
CA GLU A 42 6.81 2.96 5.61
C GLU A 42 6.36 2.60 7.03
N GLU A 43 6.37 1.31 7.39
CA GLU A 43 6.03 0.82 8.73
C GLU A 43 6.99 1.33 9.82
N ASN A 44 8.23 1.67 9.44
CA ASN A 44 9.22 2.23 10.35
C ASN A 44 9.20 3.77 10.38
N LEU A 45 8.43 4.42 9.51
CA LEU A 45 8.19 5.86 9.57
C LEU A 45 7.12 6.21 10.61
N PRO A 46 7.07 7.47 11.09
CA PRO A 46 6.09 7.88 12.11
C PRO A 46 4.61 7.88 11.67
N ALA A 47 4.31 7.48 10.42
CA ALA A 47 2.99 7.53 9.79
C ALA A 47 2.25 8.88 9.89
N ALA A 48 2.99 9.97 10.17
CA ALA A 48 2.42 11.29 10.44
C ALA A 48 1.86 11.99 9.19
N ASN A 49 2.33 11.61 7.99
CA ASN A 49 1.93 12.21 6.70
C ASN A 49 1.96 13.76 6.69
N CYS A 50 2.93 14.33 7.40
CA CYS A 50 3.01 15.77 7.67
C CYS A 50 3.73 16.58 6.57
N GLY A 51 4.35 15.93 5.59
CA GLY A 51 5.06 16.61 4.49
C GLY A 51 6.37 17.30 4.84
N GLY A 52 6.85 17.22 6.09
CA GLY A 52 8.09 17.88 6.53
C GLY A 52 9.37 17.44 5.80
N CYS A 53 9.38 16.26 5.19
CA CYS A 53 10.47 15.78 4.33
C CYS A 53 10.35 16.21 2.86
N GLY A 54 9.32 16.97 2.48
CA GLY A 54 9.08 17.41 1.10
C GLY A 54 8.26 16.45 0.23
N TYR A 55 7.82 15.31 0.78
CA TYR A 55 6.99 14.32 0.08
C TYR A 55 5.54 14.37 0.54
N ALA A 56 4.61 13.96 -0.33
CA ALA A 56 3.16 14.03 -0.06
C ALA A 56 2.68 13.18 1.13
N GLY A 57 3.47 12.19 1.57
CA GLY A 57 3.16 11.32 2.70
C GLY A 57 4.31 10.35 3.01
N CYS A 58 4.14 9.55 4.07
CA CYS A 58 5.14 8.58 4.52
C CYS A 58 5.41 7.51 3.45
N ARG A 59 4.37 6.98 2.79
CA ARG A 59 4.50 6.09 1.61
C ARG A 59 5.39 6.69 0.52
N ALA A 60 5.12 7.94 0.13
CA ALA A 60 5.84 8.60 -0.96
C ALA A 60 7.31 8.86 -0.60
N PHE A 61 7.60 9.15 0.68
CA PHE A 61 8.96 9.23 1.18
C PHE A 61 9.64 7.86 1.19
N ALA A 62 8.96 6.81 1.67
CA ALA A 62 9.47 5.44 1.66
C ALA A 62 9.83 4.96 0.25
N GLU A 63 8.96 5.24 -0.74
CA GLU A 63 9.26 4.99 -2.15
C GLU A 63 10.52 5.71 -2.64
N ALA A 64 10.73 6.96 -2.22
CA ALA A 64 11.91 7.72 -2.60
C ALA A 64 13.18 7.12 -1.97
N CYS A 65 13.12 6.71 -0.70
CA CYS A 65 14.21 6.02 -0.03
C CYS A 65 14.57 4.70 -0.72
N VAL A 66 13.58 3.87 -1.08
CA VAL A 66 13.83 2.58 -1.76
C VAL A 66 14.41 2.75 -3.16
N LYS A 67 14.07 3.86 -3.86
CA LYS A 67 14.57 4.16 -5.21
C LYS A 67 15.93 4.85 -5.21
N ALA A 68 16.39 5.38 -4.07
CA ALA A 68 17.64 6.12 -3.98
C ALA A 68 18.85 5.18 -3.85
N SER A 69 20.01 5.65 -4.33
CA SER A 69 21.30 4.97 -4.14
C SER A 69 21.87 5.16 -2.73
N ASP A 70 21.49 6.24 -2.07
CA ASP A 70 21.92 6.66 -0.75
C ASP A 70 20.85 7.55 -0.10
N LEU A 71 20.96 7.78 1.21
CA LEU A 71 20.00 8.55 1.99
C LEU A 71 20.48 9.99 2.29
N GLY A 72 21.55 10.47 1.66
CA GLY A 72 22.18 11.75 2.01
C GLY A 72 21.22 12.94 1.93
N ASP A 73 20.38 12.96 0.90
CA ASP A 73 19.38 14.01 0.65
C ASP A 73 17.98 13.66 1.21
N LEU A 74 17.83 12.51 1.87
CA LEU A 74 16.55 11.98 2.33
C LEU A 74 16.49 11.89 3.85
N TYR A 75 15.69 12.75 4.46
CA TYR A 75 15.57 12.79 5.91
C TYR A 75 14.13 13.02 6.36
N CYS A 76 13.66 12.19 7.29
CA CYS A 76 12.39 12.40 7.97
C CYS A 76 12.60 13.26 9.23
N PRO A 77 12.22 14.55 9.25
CA PRO A 77 12.49 15.42 10.40
C PRO A 77 11.69 15.05 11.65
N VAL A 78 10.53 14.41 11.48
CA VAL A 78 9.67 13.99 12.59
C VAL A 78 10.16 12.70 13.23
N GLY A 79 10.66 11.75 12.44
CA GLY A 79 11.23 10.49 12.95
C GLY A 79 12.67 10.64 13.42
N GLY A 80 13.40 11.60 12.87
CA GLY A 80 14.78 11.88 13.22
C GLY A 80 15.75 10.75 12.85
N ASN A 81 16.95 10.82 13.41
CA ASN A 81 18.02 9.87 13.13
C ASN A 81 17.66 8.42 13.53
N GLU A 82 16.89 8.21 14.60
CA GLU A 82 16.51 6.86 15.01
C GLU A 82 15.68 6.15 13.94
N THR A 83 14.68 6.85 13.39
CA THR A 83 13.91 6.33 12.24
C THR A 83 14.80 6.13 11.03
N MET A 84 15.64 7.10 10.68
CA MET A 84 16.47 7.00 9.47
C MET A 84 17.52 5.87 9.56
N ASN A 85 18.03 5.55 10.74
CA ASN A 85 18.92 4.40 10.95
C ASN A 85 18.20 3.07 10.66
N LYS A 86 16.94 2.91 11.10
CA LYS A 86 16.13 1.71 10.79
C LYS A 86 15.86 1.61 9.29
N VAL A 87 15.56 2.73 8.64
CA VAL A 87 15.38 2.80 7.19
C VAL A 87 16.66 2.39 6.44
N ALA A 88 17.83 2.87 6.90
CA ALA A 88 19.12 2.47 6.33
C ALA A 88 19.39 0.97 6.48
N GLU A 89 19.10 0.40 7.66
CA GLU A 89 19.23 -1.03 7.93
C GLU A 89 18.35 -1.90 7.01
N ILE A 90 17.10 -1.49 6.79
CA ILE A 90 16.17 -2.16 5.85
C ILE A 90 16.69 -2.12 4.41
N LEU A 91 17.29 -1.00 4.01
CA LEU A 91 17.79 -0.80 2.65
C LEU A 91 19.21 -1.35 2.43
N GLY A 92 19.92 -1.68 3.49
CA GLY A 92 21.32 -2.13 3.45
C GLY A 92 22.30 -1.01 3.08
N LEU A 93 21.99 0.23 3.47
CA LEU A 93 22.76 1.45 3.18
C LEU A 93 23.50 2.00 4.41
#